data_AF-A0AAU7YID8-F1
#
_entry.id   AF-A0AAU7YID8-F1
#
_cell.length_a   1.000
_cell.length_b   1.000
_cell.length_c   1.000
_cell.angle_alpha   90.00
_cell.angle_beta   90.00
_cell.angle_gamma   90.00
#
_symmetry.space_group_name_H-M   'P 1'
#
loop_
_entity.id
_entity.type
_entity.pdbx_description
1 polymer ?
#
loop_
_entity_poly.entity_id
_entity_poly.type
_entity_poly.pdbx_seq_one_letter_code
_entity_poly.pdbx_strand_id
1 'polypeptide(L)'
;MKIEYQEGGSESRLVITSGFLWWRKHIHLVDEILLRVPELRAVSEGFFIVTTTVSGFTADVLRAEMIVEGMGYKVMNAEMIHNSCVEADK
;
A
#
# COMPACT_ATOMS: atom_id res chain seq x y z
N MET A 1 -1.51 -3.55 11.43
CA MET A 1 -1.80 -2.89 10.15
C MET A 1 -0.91 -3.56 9.13
N LYS A 2 -1.50 -4.16 8.10
CA LYS A 2 -0.78 -4.81 7.02
C LYS A 2 -0.91 -3.93 5.80
N ILE A 3 0.17 -3.77 5.04
CA ILE A 3 0.18 -3.00 3.81
C ILE A 3 0.76 -3.93 2.75
N GLU A 4 -0.04 -4.20 1.74
CA GLU A 4 0.25 -5.15 0.67
C GLU A 4 0.24 -4.39 -0.66
N TYR A 5 1.33 -4.44 -1.39
CA TYR A 5 1.41 -3.88 -2.73
C TYR A 5 1.16 -5.00 -3.75
N GLN A 6 0.20 -4.77 -4.64
CA GLN A 6 -0.16 -5.63 -5.75
C GLN A 6 0.08 -4.87 -7.05
N GLU A 7 1.00 -5.38 -7.86
CA GLU A 7 1.22 -4.83 -9.20
C GLU A 7 0.22 -5.44 -10.18
N GLY A 8 -0.49 -4.58 -10.91
CA GLY A 8 -1.48 -4.97 -11.92
C GLY A 8 -1.04 -4.63 -13.34
N GLY A 9 0.27 -4.53 -13.59
CA GLY A 9 0.87 -4.28 -14.91
C GLY A 9 0.73 -2.84 -15.41
N SER A 10 -0.49 -2.36 -15.69
CA SER A 10 -0.74 -0.96 -16.10
C SER A 10 -1.25 -0.07 -14.96
N GLU A 11 -1.84 -0.68 -13.93
CA GLU A 11 -2.27 -0.01 -12.71
C GLU A 11 -1.75 -0.80 -11.51
N SER A 12 -1.17 -0.11 -10.54
CA SER A 12 -0.74 -0.72 -9.28
C SER A 12 -1.80 -0.48 -8.20
N ARG A 13 -1.85 -1.38 -7.22
CA ARG A 13 -2.82 -1.32 -6.11
C ARG A 13 -2.12 -1.56 -4.80
N LEU A 14 -2.37 -0.70 -3.82
CA LEU A 14 -1.82 -0.79 -2.48
C LEU A 14 -2.97 -1.04 -1.50
N VAL A 15 -2.99 -2.22 -0.90
CA VAL A 15 -4.03 -2.70 0.01
C VAL A 15 -3.56 -2.53 1.44
N ILE A 16 -4.22 -1.64 2.17
CA ILE A 16 -3.96 -1.37 3.58
C ILE A 16 -5.05 -2.06 4.38
N THR A 17 -4.69 -3.08 5.15
CA THR A 17 -5.61 -3.82 6.02
C THR A 17 -5.35 -3.45 7.48
N SER A 18 -6.35 -2.91 8.16
CA SER A 18 -6.28 -2.54 9.57
C SER A 18 -7.49 -3.06 10.36
N GLY A 19 -7.28 -3.34 11.66
CA GLY A 19 -8.38 -3.72 12.55
C GLY A 19 -9.12 -2.50 13.06
N PHE A 20 -10.41 -2.64 13.39
CA PHE A 20 -11.26 -1.56 13.90
C PHE A 20 -10.67 -0.79 15.10
N LEU A 21 -9.92 -1.45 16.01
CA LEU A 21 -9.24 -0.78 17.13
C LEU A 21 -8.21 0.30 16.69
N TRP A 22 -7.70 0.21 15.47
CA TRP A 22 -6.69 1.11 14.91
C TRP A 22 -7.23 1.96 13.76
N TRP A 23 -8.56 2.04 13.61
CA TRP A 23 -9.30 2.85 12.63
C TRP A 23 -8.72 4.25 12.46
N ARG A 24 -8.37 4.94 13.57
CA ARG A 24 -7.98 6.36 13.49
C ARG A 24 -6.63 6.52 12.81
N LYS A 25 -5.70 5.62 13.10
CA LYS A 25 -4.37 5.60 12.46
C LYS A 25 -4.49 5.21 10.98
N HIS A 26 -5.41 4.30 10.68
CA HIS A 26 -5.69 3.88 9.31
C HIS A 26 -6.21 5.03 8.46
N ILE A 27 -7.25 5.73 8.94
CA ILE A 27 -7.82 6.87 8.20
C ILE A 27 -6.78 7.98 8.04
N HIS A 28 -5.99 8.28 9.07
CA HIS A 28 -4.93 9.29 8.96
C HIS A 28 -3.89 8.92 7.89
N LEU A 29 -3.44 7.67 7.85
CA LEU A 29 -2.46 7.22 6.85
C LEU A 29 -3.04 7.24 5.44
N VAL A 30 -4.29 6.79 5.26
CA VAL A 30 -4.98 6.84 3.96
C VAL A 30 -5.16 8.30 3.50
N ASP A 31 -5.58 9.18 4.40
CA ASP A 31 -5.78 10.60 4.12
C ASP A 31 -4.48 11.28 3.74
N GLU A 32 -3.37 10.97 4.42
CA GLU A 32 -2.06 11.55 4.12
C GLU A 32 -1.49 11.07 2.78
N ILE A 33 -1.76 9.81 2.39
CA ILE A 33 -1.44 9.28 1.06
C ILE A 33 -2.25 10.01 -0.01
N LEU A 34 -3.57 10.12 0.16
CA LEU A 34 -4.46 10.82 -0.78
C LEU A 34 -4.14 12.31 -0.89
N LEU A 35 -3.74 12.94 0.21
CA LEU A 35 -3.37 14.36 0.23
C LEU A 35 -2.07 14.62 -0.54
N ARG A 36 -1.13 13.67 -0.55
CA ARG A 36 0.11 13.76 -1.33
C ARG A 36 -0.06 13.29 -2.77
N VAL A 37 -0.97 12.36 -3.02
CA VAL A 37 -1.18 11.74 -4.32
C VAL A 37 -2.69 11.61 -4.59
N PRO A 38 -3.35 12.73 -4.96
CA PRO A 38 -4.80 12.74 -5.18
C PRO A 38 -5.23 11.97 -6.45
N GLU A 39 -4.27 11.63 -7.31
CA GLU A 39 -4.46 10.78 -8.50
C GLU A 39 -4.81 9.33 -8.11
N LEU A 40 -4.55 8.93 -6.86
CA LEU A 40 -4.85 7.59 -6.36
C LEU A 40 -6.33 7.47 -5.96
N ARG A 41 -6.97 6.39 -6.42
CA ARG A 41 -8.32 6.02 -5.99
C ARG A 41 -8.26 5.12 -4.77
N ALA A 42 -8.69 5.62 -3.62
CA ALA A 42 -8.86 4.82 -2.40
C ALA A 42 -10.30 4.34 -2.27
N VAL A 43 -10.48 3.02 -2.20
CA VAL A 43 -11.74 2.37 -1.87
C VAL A 43 -11.59 1.72 -0.50
N SER A 44 -12.42 2.11 0.45
CA SER A 44 -12.45 1.53 1.79
C SER A 44 -13.63 0.57 1.93
N GLU A 45 -13.36 -0.67 2.35
CA GLU A 45 -14.37 -1.70 2.60
C GLU A 45 -14.18 -2.32 4.00
N GLY A 46 -15.31 -2.68 4.63
CA GLY A 46 -15.34 -3.52 5.83
C GLY A 46 -15.89 -2.86 7.11
N PHE A 47 -16.53 -3.68 7.96
CA PHE A 47 -17.27 -3.23 9.15
C PHE A 47 -16.51 -3.49 10.47
N PHE A 48 -15.74 -4.59 10.56
CA PHE A 48 -14.89 -4.94 11.72
C PHE A 48 -13.39 -4.89 11.42
N ILE A 49 -13.03 -5.02 10.15
CA ILE A 49 -11.67 -4.90 9.61
C ILE A 49 -11.81 -3.88 8.50
N VAL A 50 -11.04 -2.80 8.55
CA VAL A 50 -11.05 -1.77 7.51
C VAL A 50 -9.94 -2.12 6.53
N THR A 51 -10.35 -2.39 5.30
CA THR A 51 -9.44 -2.64 4.18
C THR A 51 -9.56 -1.46 3.23
N THR A 52 -8.47 -0.76 2.97
CA THR A 52 -8.42 0.30 1.96
C THR A 52 -7.54 -0.12 0.82
N THR A 53 -8.17 -0.28 -0.35
CA THR A 53 -7.49 -0.55 -1.61
C THR A 53 -7.25 0.78 -2.30
N VAL A 54 -5.99 1.17 -2.43
CA VAL A 54 -5.53 2.37 -3.13
C VAL A 54 -5.05 1.95 -4.52
N SER A 55 -5.83 2.18 -5.56
CA SER A 55 -5.48 1.87 -6.95
C SER A 55 -5.07 3.13 -7.72
N GLY A 56 -4.04 3.04 -8.56
CA GLY A 56 -3.66 4.12 -9.46
C GLY A 56 -2.51 3.76 -10.39
N PHE A 57 -1.92 4.75 -11.04
CA PHE A 57 -0.74 4.53 -11.87
C PHE A 57 0.45 4.07 -11.03
N THR A 58 1.29 3.20 -11.58
CA THR A 58 2.47 2.68 -10.89
C THR A 58 3.39 3.77 -10.35
N ALA A 59 3.56 4.88 -11.09
CA ALA A 59 4.34 6.04 -10.64
C ALA A 59 3.77 6.68 -9.36
N ASP A 60 2.43 6.78 -9.28
CA ASP A 60 1.73 7.34 -8.12
C ASP A 60 1.75 6.38 -6.92
N VAL A 61 1.65 5.08 -7.18
CA VAL A 61 1.69 4.07 -6.11
C VAL A 61 3.11 3.92 -5.54
N LEU A 62 4.16 3.99 -6.37
CA LEU A 62 5.55 4.07 -5.91
C LEU A 62 5.78 5.30 -5.01
N ARG A 63 5.12 6.42 -5.33
CA ARG A 63 5.18 7.63 -4.50
C ARG A 63 4.48 7.42 -3.16
N ALA A 64 3.34 6.73 -3.15
CA ALA A 64 2.67 6.34 -1.92
C ALA A 64 3.52 5.38 -1.07
N GLU A 65 4.20 4.42 -1.70
CA GLU A 65 5.12 3.50 -1.01
C GLU A 65 6.22 4.25 -0.27
N MET A 66 6.94 5.18 -0.94
CA MET A 66 7.97 5.99 -0.29
C MET A 66 7.45 6.78 0.92
N ILE A 67 6.22 7.29 0.84
CA ILE A 67 5.59 8.02 1.94
C ILE A 67 5.32 7.08 3.12
N VAL A 68 4.78 5.90 2.83
CA VAL A 68 4.47 4.87 3.82
C VAL A 68 5.74 4.34 4.50
N GLU A 69 6.82 4.12 3.74
CA GLU A 69 8.13 3.76 4.27
C GLU A 69 8.71 4.89 5.14
N GLY A 70 8.59 6.15 4.69
CA GLY A 70 9.02 7.32 5.46
C GLY A 70 8.29 7.49 6.80
N MET A 71 7.08 6.94 6.92
CA MET A 71 6.31 6.87 8.16
C MET A 71 6.66 5.68 9.05
N GLY A 72 7.58 4.80 8.61
CA GLY A 72 8.03 3.64 9.35
C GLY A 72 7.12 2.41 9.21
N TYR A 73 6.23 2.39 8.21
CA TYR A 73 5.42 1.20 7.91
C TYR A 73 6.12 0.32 6.88
N LYS A 74 6.06 -1.00 7.09
CA LYS A 74 6.59 -1.96 6.13
C LYS A 74 5.54 -2.27 5.06
N VAL A 75 5.88 -2.01 3.81
CA VAL A 75 5.09 -2.43 2.64
C VAL A 75 5.53 -3.82 2.23
N MET A 76 4.58 -4.75 2.16
CA MET A 76 4.82 -6.10 1.67
C MET A 76 4.48 -6.13 0.18
N ASN A 77 5.51 -6.17 -0.66
CA ASN A 77 5.34 -6.37 -2.09
C ASN A 77 4.93 -7.82 -2.38
N ALA A 78 3.72 -8.03 -2.90
CA ALA A 78 3.21 -9.36 -3.23
C ALA A 78 3.99 -10.00 -4.40
N GLU A 79 4.69 -9.20 -5.21
CA GLU A 79 5.48 -9.68 -6.35
C GLU A 79 6.90 -10.14 -5.99
N MET A 80 7.41 -9.83 -4.78
CA MET A 80 8.76 -10.21 -4.38
C MET A 80 8.90 -11.66 -3.86
N ILE A 81 7.95 -12.55 -4.17
CA ILE A 81 8.11 -14.00 -3.89
C ILE A 81 8.90 -14.71 -5.03
N HIS A 82 9.39 -13.99 -6.06
CA HIS A 82 10.19 -14.61 -7.14
C HIS A 82 11.65 -14.15 -7.30
N ASN A 83 12.19 -13.27 -6.45
CA ASN A 83 13.58 -12.79 -6.65
C ASN A 83 14.59 -13.13 -5.54
N SER A 84 14.29 -14.06 -4.64
CA SER A 84 15.29 -14.60 -3.71
C SER A 84 16.25 -15.65 -4.33
N CYS A 85 16.38 -15.74 -5.66
CA CYS A 85 17.25 -16.73 -6.32
C CYS A 85 18.29 -16.19 -7.32
N VAL A 86 18.45 -14.86 -7.51
CA VAL A 86 19.49 -14.33 -8.41
C VAL A 86 20.26 -13.23 -7.73
N GLU A 87 21.09 -13.57 -6.74
CA GLU A 87 22.27 -12.78 -6.36
C GLU A 87 23.25 -13.56 -5.47
N ALA A 88 23.43 -14.84 -5.78
CA ALA A 88 24.47 -15.68 -5.19
C ALA A 88 25.24 -16.42 -6.29
N ASP A 89 25.87 -15.69 -7.21
CA ASP A 89 27.09 -16.15 -7.87
C ASP A 89 27.80 -14.97 -8.55
N LYS A 90 28.82 -14.43 -7.87
CA LYS A 90 29.93 -13.74 -8.51
C LYS A 90 31.20 -13.95 -7.71
#